data_AF-A0A351H9Y5-F1
#
_entry.id   AF-A0A351H9Y5-F1
#
_cell.length_a   1.000
_cell.length_b   1.000
_cell.length_c   1.000
_cell.angle_alpha   90.00
_cell.angle_beta   90.00
_cell.angle_gamma   90.00
#
_symmetry.space_group_name_H-M   'P 1'
#
loop_
_entity.id
_entity.type
_entity.pdbx_description
1 polymer ?
#
loop_
_entity_poly.entity_id
_entity_poly.type
_entity_poly.pdbx_seq_one_letter_code
_entity_poly.pdbx_strand_id
1 'polypeptide(L)'
;MNREELINRIVEEKGTEAIPALLDLLVNEDSETAHICFDALLQMGEAVVPLLIEKMRITNIDPVSRLYLADLAGEIGDRRTVTNLYEMLKDFSDERSQVVIYEALARLGEGEKVVGLLSLMLSENNDSELRDQVIMALSSTNSSMAVKALAELYGRETTDKSTKAFILEAVHSILSRRYELKNYLQSLHNGREITERLYQWQKEN
;
A
#
# COMPACT_ATOMS: atom_id res chain seq x y z
N MET A 1 15.46 23.73 12.63
CA MET A 1 14.24 22.92 12.79
C MET A 1 14.33 21.77 11.82
N ASN A 2 14.36 20.54 12.31
CA ASN A 2 14.34 19.36 11.44
C ASN A 2 12.87 19.02 11.08
N ARG A 3 12.66 18.11 10.13
CA ARG A 3 11.32 17.75 9.62
C ARG A 3 10.38 17.26 10.73
N GLU A 4 10.89 16.40 11.60
CA GLU A 4 10.14 15.84 12.73
C GLU A 4 9.70 16.93 13.73
N GLU A 5 10.58 17.88 14.06
CA GLU A 5 10.27 19.01 14.93
C GLU A 5 9.22 19.94 14.29
N LEU A 6 9.27 20.17 12.97
CA LEU A 6 8.24 20.92 12.27
C LEU A 6 6.88 20.22 12.34
N ILE A 7 6.83 18.92 12.06
CA ILE A 7 5.60 18.12 12.11
C ILE A 7 4.99 18.15 13.51
N ASN A 8 5.80 17.88 14.54
CA ASN A 8 5.36 17.91 15.94
C ASN A 8 4.80 19.28 16.32
N ARG A 9 5.46 20.38 15.91
CA ARG A 9 4.95 21.73 16.18
C ARG A 9 3.62 22.01 15.47
N ILE A 10 3.44 21.56 14.23
CA ILE A 10 2.16 21.70 13.54
C ILE A 10 1.05 20.98 14.33
N VAL A 11 1.32 19.74 14.75
CA VAL A 11 0.35 18.91 15.49
C VAL A 11 0.05 19.51 16.87
N GLU A 12 1.06 19.97 17.60
CA GLU A 12 0.90 20.51 18.97
C GLU A 12 0.30 21.92 18.99
N GLU A 13 0.72 22.81 18.09
CA GLU A 13 0.31 24.22 18.10
C GLU A 13 -1.02 24.45 17.36
N LYS A 14 -1.30 23.70 16.29
CA LYS A 14 -2.49 23.89 15.44
C LYS A 14 -3.51 22.76 15.55
N GLY A 15 -3.06 21.54 15.87
CA GLY A 15 -3.93 20.37 16.01
C GLY A 15 -4.87 20.19 14.80
N THR A 16 -6.13 19.88 15.08
CA THR A 16 -7.14 19.60 14.04
C THR A 16 -7.48 20.81 13.16
N GLU A 17 -7.20 22.04 13.61
CA GLU A 17 -7.47 23.25 12.82
C GLU A 17 -6.56 23.35 11.58
N ALA A 18 -5.41 22.66 11.57
CA ALA A 18 -4.52 22.62 10.43
C ALA A 18 -4.98 21.65 9.32
N ILE A 19 -5.88 20.71 9.62
CA ILE A 19 -6.24 19.62 8.69
C ILE A 19 -6.68 20.14 7.30
N PRO A 20 -7.58 21.14 7.16
CA PRO A 20 -7.97 21.64 5.85
C PRO A 20 -6.78 22.15 5.03
N ALA A 21 -5.92 22.96 5.64
CA ALA A 21 -4.75 23.54 4.97
C ALA A 21 -3.73 22.45 4.59
N LEU A 22 -3.48 21.48 5.47
CA LEU A 22 -2.57 20.37 5.18
C LEU A 22 -3.09 19.47 4.05
N LEU A 23 -4.40 19.20 3.99
CA LEU A 23 -5.00 18.45 2.89
C LEU A 23 -4.94 19.21 1.56
N ASP A 24 -5.02 20.54 1.59
CA ASP A 24 -4.84 21.38 0.40
C ASP A 24 -3.39 21.34 -0.08
N LEU A 25 -2.41 21.48 0.82
CA LEU A 25 -0.99 21.44 0.47
C LEU A 25 -0.56 20.05 -0.02
N LEU A 26 -1.09 18.99 0.60
CA LEU A 26 -0.81 17.60 0.22
C LEU A 26 -1.04 17.32 -1.26
N VAL A 27 -2.04 17.97 -1.88
CA VAL A 27 -2.45 17.67 -3.25
C VAL A 27 -2.08 18.73 -4.27
N ASN A 28 -1.55 19.88 -3.84
CA ASN A 28 -1.28 21.02 -4.73
C ASN A 28 0.18 21.49 -4.72
N GLU A 29 0.99 21.06 -3.75
CA GLU A 29 2.39 21.48 -3.62
C GLU A 29 3.38 20.42 -4.12
N ASP A 30 4.66 20.76 -4.09
CA ASP A 30 5.76 19.88 -4.45
C ASP A 30 5.88 18.65 -3.51
N SER A 31 6.61 17.63 -3.95
CA SER A 31 6.74 16.36 -3.24
C SER A 31 7.31 16.49 -1.82
N GLU A 32 8.24 17.42 -1.58
CA GLU A 32 8.81 17.61 -0.23
C GLU A 32 7.74 18.18 0.72
N THR A 33 7.00 19.18 0.27
CA THR A 33 5.89 19.77 1.02
C THR A 33 4.76 18.76 1.24
N ALA A 34 4.39 17.99 0.20
CA ALA A 34 3.37 16.95 0.28
C ALA A 34 3.73 15.88 1.32
N HIS A 35 4.99 15.44 1.35
CA HIS A 35 5.46 14.48 2.37
C HIS A 35 5.37 15.03 3.79
N ILE A 36 5.71 16.30 4.04
CA ILE A 36 5.56 16.90 5.38
C ILE A 36 4.09 16.94 5.80
N CYS A 37 3.21 17.32 4.88
CA CYS A 37 1.77 17.37 5.13
C CYS A 37 1.20 15.97 5.40
N PHE A 38 1.65 14.97 4.64
CA PHE A 38 1.25 13.57 4.82
C PHE A 38 1.55 13.08 6.25
N ASP A 39 2.79 13.22 6.72
CA ASP A 39 3.17 12.74 8.05
C ASP A 39 2.44 13.49 9.17
N ALA A 40 2.26 14.80 9.04
CA ALA A 40 1.49 15.59 10.00
C ALA A 40 0.03 15.13 10.07
N LEU A 41 -0.61 14.89 8.93
CA LEU A 41 -1.97 14.35 8.86
C LEU A 41 -2.03 12.93 9.43
N LEU A 42 -1.04 12.07 9.14
CA LEU A 42 -0.99 10.72 9.67
C LEU A 42 -0.88 10.71 11.20
N GLN A 43 -0.05 11.59 11.78
CA GLN A 43 0.08 11.75 13.22
C GLN A 43 -1.22 12.24 13.90
N MET A 44 -2.06 12.98 13.17
CA MET A 44 -3.39 13.39 13.64
C MET A 44 -4.43 12.25 13.59
N GLY A 45 -4.18 11.18 12.82
CA GLY A 45 -4.96 9.95 12.81
C GLY A 45 -6.44 10.13 12.43
N GLU A 46 -7.33 9.48 13.18
CA GLU A 46 -8.78 9.42 12.89
C GLU A 46 -9.46 10.79 12.78
N ALA A 47 -8.89 11.85 13.38
CA ALA A 47 -9.43 13.20 13.31
C ALA A 47 -9.42 13.77 11.87
N VAL A 48 -8.55 13.24 11.00
CA VAL A 48 -8.43 13.65 9.58
C VAL A 48 -9.55 13.08 8.72
N VAL A 49 -10.11 11.94 9.11
CA VAL A 49 -11.02 11.12 8.28
C VAL A 49 -12.22 11.88 7.71
N PRO A 50 -12.95 12.73 8.48
CA PRO A 50 -14.09 13.45 7.92
C PRO A 50 -13.70 14.37 6.75
N LEU A 51 -12.62 15.15 6.90
CA LEU A 51 -12.15 16.08 5.89
C LEU A 51 -11.44 15.37 4.74
N LEU A 52 -10.77 14.24 5.01
CA LEU A 52 -10.20 13.38 3.97
C LEU A 52 -11.29 12.84 3.04
N ILE A 53 -12.41 12.35 3.59
CA ILE A 53 -13.56 11.87 2.81
C ILE A 53 -14.14 12.98 1.92
N GLU A 54 -14.24 14.20 2.43
CA GLU A 54 -14.67 15.36 1.64
C GLU A 54 -13.68 15.66 0.50
N LYS A 55 -12.39 15.69 0.82
CA LYS A 55 -11.32 15.96 -0.15
C LYS A 55 -11.24 14.91 -1.26
N MET A 56 -11.42 13.62 -0.94
CA MET A 56 -11.40 12.53 -1.91
C MET A 56 -12.51 12.62 -2.99
N ARG A 57 -13.62 13.30 -2.69
CA ARG A 57 -14.73 13.50 -3.65
C ARG A 57 -14.45 14.58 -4.70
N ILE A 58 -13.39 15.35 -4.51
CA ILE A 58 -12.98 16.42 -5.42
C ILE A 58 -12.20 15.79 -6.59
N THR A 59 -12.70 15.96 -7.80
CA THR A 59 -12.13 15.33 -9.01
C THR A 59 -11.32 16.29 -9.89
N ASN A 60 -11.30 17.58 -9.57
CA ASN A 60 -10.48 18.58 -10.28
C ASN A 60 -9.08 18.78 -9.68
N ILE A 61 -8.59 17.79 -8.95
CA ILE A 61 -7.21 17.69 -8.44
C ILE A 61 -6.38 16.93 -9.48
N ASP A 62 -5.09 17.23 -9.60
CA ASP A 62 -4.19 16.43 -10.42
C ASP A 62 -4.30 14.93 -10.04
N PRO A 63 -4.47 14.01 -11.02
CA PRO A 63 -4.71 12.61 -10.73
C PRO A 63 -3.62 11.97 -9.87
N VAL A 64 -2.34 12.31 -10.09
CA VAL A 64 -1.22 11.75 -9.34
C VAL A 64 -1.25 12.28 -7.90
N SER A 65 -1.42 13.58 -7.73
CA SER A 65 -1.54 14.18 -6.40
C SER A 65 -2.72 13.65 -5.60
N ARG A 66 -3.83 13.30 -6.26
CA ARG A 66 -5.00 12.72 -5.60
C ARG A 66 -4.71 11.35 -4.97
N LEU A 67 -3.72 10.60 -5.48
CA LEU A 67 -3.30 9.31 -4.93
C LEU A 67 -2.73 9.42 -3.51
N TYR A 68 -2.17 10.57 -3.12
CA TYR A 68 -1.76 10.81 -1.73
C TYR A 68 -2.93 10.68 -0.74
N LEU A 69 -4.15 11.03 -1.17
CA LEU A 69 -5.35 10.87 -0.32
C LEU A 69 -5.70 9.40 -0.12
N ALA A 70 -5.50 8.57 -1.15
CA ALA A 70 -5.74 7.14 -1.06
C ALA A 70 -4.71 6.46 -0.14
N ASP A 71 -3.44 6.80 -0.30
CA ASP A 71 -2.36 6.27 0.55
C ASP A 71 -2.55 6.71 2.01
N LEU A 72 -2.87 7.99 2.26
CA LEU A 72 -3.16 8.51 3.60
C LEU A 72 -4.35 7.78 4.24
N ALA A 73 -5.40 7.47 3.48
CA ALA A 73 -6.54 6.70 3.96
C ALA A 73 -6.12 5.26 4.36
N GLY A 74 -5.25 4.64 3.59
CA GLY A 74 -4.68 3.32 3.88
C GLY A 74 -3.83 3.31 5.16
N GLU A 75 -2.98 4.31 5.33
CA GLU A 75 -2.10 4.47 6.50
C GLU A 75 -2.87 4.82 7.78
N ILE A 76 -3.88 5.69 7.71
CA ILE A 76 -4.75 5.98 8.86
C ILE A 76 -5.52 4.74 9.30
N GLY A 77 -5.90 3.85 8.37
CA GLY A 77 -6.52 2.57 8.69
C GLY A 77 -8.01 2.64 9.07
N ASP A 78 -8.65 3.80 8.90
CA ASP A 78 -10.08 3.97 9.21
C ASP A 78 -10.98 3.49 8.07
N ARG A 79 -11.75 2.43 8.34
CA ARG A 79 -12.65 1.79 7.37
C ARG A 79 -13.77 2.69 6.83
N ARG A 80 -14.03 3.86 7.43
CA ARG A 80 -14.99 4.85 6.90
C ARG A 80 -14.62 5.36 5.50
N THR A 81 -13.35 5.25 5.10
CA THR A 81 -12.85 5.68 3.77
C THR A 81 -13.05 4.65 2.66
N VAL A 82 -13.41 3.39 2.98
CA VAL A 82 -13.47 2.28 2.01
C VAL A 82 -14.39 2.57 0.82
N THR A 83 -15.59 3.10 1.07
CA THR A 83 -16.52 3.43 -0.02
C THR A 83 -15.95 4.50 -0.94
N ASN A 84 -15.28 5.51 -0.38
CA ASN A 84 -14.67 6.59 -1.15
C ASN A 84 -13.48 6.10 -1.99
N LEU A 85 -12.69 5.13 -1.51
CA LEU A 85 -11.63 4.52 -2.30
C LEU A 85 -12.19 3.75 -3.51
N TYR A 86 -13.28 3.00 -3.34
CA TYR A 86 -13.96 2.34 -4.46
C TYR A 86 -14.60 3.32 -5.44
N GLU A 87 -15.08 4.47 -4.97
CA GLU A 87 -15.55 5.55 -5.84
C GLU A 87 -14.38 6.17 -6.62
N MET A 88 -13.29 6.50 -5.93
CA MET A 88 -12.08 7.08 -6.51
C MET A 88 -11.48 6.16 -7.58
N LEU A 89 -11.48 4.84 -7.38
CA LEU A 89 -10.99 3.87 -8.36
C LEU A 89 -11.64 4.01 -9.74
N LYS A 90 -12.90 4.48 -9.81
CA LYS A 90 -13.63 4.68 -11.08
C LYS A 90 -13.06 5.82 -11.92
N ASP A 91 -12.29 6.71 -11.31
CA ASP A 91 -11.68 7.87 -11.96
C ASP A 91 -10.31 7.53 -12.57
N PHE A 92 -9.77 6.32 -12.34
CA PHE A 92 -8.46 5.89 -12.82
C PHE A 92 -8.56 4.68 -13.75
N SER A 93 -7.91 4.77 -14.90
CA SER A 93 -7.83 3.69 -15.89
C SER A 93 -6.45 3.04 -15.99
N ASP A 94 -5.40 3.66 -15.44
CA ASP A 94 -4.05 3.14 -15.48
C ASP A 94 -3.72 2.27 -14.26
N GLU A 95 -2.95 1.21 -14.49
CA GLU A 95 -2.62 0.22 -13.46
C GLU A 95 -1.79 0.80 -12.31
N ARG A 96 -0.92 1.78 -12.60
CA ARG A 96 -0.03 2.40 -11.60
C ARG A 96 -0.83 3.20 -10.57
N SER A 97 -1.84 3.94 -10.99
CA SER A 97 -2.74 4.63 -10.07
C SER A 97 -3.65 3.65 -9.33
N GLN A 98 -4.18 2.64 -10.04
CA GLN A 98 -5.09 1.65 -9.44
C GLN A 98 -4.41 0.82 -8.34
N VAL A 99 -3.14 0.46 -8.49
CA VAL A 99 -2.43 -0.36 -7.49
C VAL A 99 -2.33 0.34 -6.14
N VAL A 100 -2.12 1.66 -6.11
CA VAL A 100 -2.09 2.48 -4.88
C VAL A 100 -3.43 2.41 -4.16
N ILE A 101 -4.53 2.52 -4.91
CA ILE A 101 -5.89 2.46 -4.34
C ILE A 101 -6.21 1.04 -3.85
N TYR A 102 -5.81 0.01 -4.59
CA TYR A 102 -5.96 -1.38 -4.15
C TYR A 102 -5.14 -1.70 -2.90
N GLU A 103 -3.94 -1.15 -2.78
CA GLU A 103 -3.11 -1.31 -1.59
C GLU A 103 -3.77 -0.66 -0.37
N ALA A 104 -4.26 0.57 -0.49
CA ALA A 104 -5.02 1.23 0.58
C ALA A 104 -6.25 0.41 0.99
N LEU A 105 -7.02 -0.09 0.03
CA LEU A 105 -8.14 -1.00 0.28
C LEU A 105 -7.70 -2.28 0.99
N ALA A 106 -6.56 -2.87 0.61
CA ALA A 106 -6.01 -4.06 1.24
C ALA A 106 -5.64 -3.80 2.72
N ARG A 107 -4.96 -2.68 3.01
CA ARG A 107 -4.62 -2.24 4.39
C ARG A 107 -5.88 -2.03 5.24
N LEU A 108 -6.97 -1.56 4.62
CA LEU A 108 -8.27 -1.38 5.27
C LEU A 108 -9.09 -2.67 5.43
N GLY A 109 -8.52 -3.83 5.09
CA GLY A 109 -9.14 -5.14 5.26
C GLY A 109 -10.05 -5.57 4.11
N GLU A 110 -9.96 -4.93 2.95
CA GLU A 110 -10.64 -5.35 1.71
C GLU A 110 -9.75 -6.29 0.86
N GLY A 111 -8.67 -6.83 1.45
CA GLY A 111 -7.67 -7.68 0.80
C GLY A 111 -8.26 -8.81 -0.04
N GLU A 112 -9.20 -9.60 0.50
CA GLU A 112 -9.82 -10.72 -0.22
C GLU A 112 -10.66 -10.26 -1.44
N LYS A 113 -11.13 -9.01 -1.47
CA LYS A 113 -11.91 -8.48 -2.61
C LYS A 113 -11.01 -7.99 -3.75
N VAL A 114 -9.82 -7.47 -3.42
CA VAL A 114 -8.92 -6.86 -4.41
C VAL A 114 -7.81 -7.79 -4.88
N VAL A 115 -7.48 -8.84 -4.11
CA VAL A 115 -6.36 -9.75 -4.40
C VAL A 115 -6.46 -10.42 -5.78
N GLY A 116 -7.67 -10.67 -6.30
CA GLY A 116 -7.86 -11.25 -7.63
C GLY A 116 -7.36 -10.33 -8.74
N LEU A 117 -7.68 -9.04 -8.63
CA LEU A 117 -7.24 -8.01 -9.58
C LEU A 117 -5.73 -7.78 -9.46
N LEU A 118 -5.20 -7.68 -8.24
CA LEU A 118 -3.77 -7.56 -8.01
C LEU A 118 -2.98 -8.76 -8.56
N SER A 119 -3.51 -9.99 -8.40
CA SER A 119 -2.88 -11.19 -8.95
C SER A 119 -2.86 -11.19 -10.48
N LEU A 120 -3.92 -10.65 -11.10
CA LEU A 120 -3.99 -10.48 -12.55
C LEU A 120 -2.94 -9.47 -13.03
N MET A 121 -2.88 -8.29 -12.41
CA MET A 121 -1.88 -7.24 -12.72
C MET A 121 -0.45 -7.79 -12.61
N LEU A 122 -0.16 -8.59 -11.58
CA LEU A 122 1.15 -9.23 -11.41
C LEU A 122 1.49 -10.19 -12.56
N SER A 123 0.48 -10.87 -13.09
CA SER A 123 0.66 -11.91 -14.09
C SER A 123 0.84 -11.36 -15.50
N GLU A 124 0.21 -10.23 -15.82
CA GLU A 124 0.13 -9.65 -17.17
C GLU A 124 1.24 -8.62 -17.45
N ASN A 125 1.88 -8.05 -16.41
CA ASN A 125 2.80 -6.94 -16.57
C ASN A 125 4.30 -7.33 -16.50
N ASN A 126 5.11 -6.75 -17.38
CA ASN A 126 6.57 -6.92 -17.45
C ASN A 126 7.37 -5.72 -16.92
N ASP A 127 6.72 -4.60 -16.63
CA ASP A 127 7.29 -3.41 -16.00
C ASP A 127 7.75 -3.74 -14.58
N SER A 128 9.03 -3.49 -14.29
CA SER A 128 9.62 -3.82 -12.98
C SER A 128 9.07 -2.95 -11.85
N GLU A 129 8.85 -1.67 -12.12
CA GLU A 129 8.39 -0.71 -11.09
C GLU A 129 6.96 -1.02 -10.67
N LEU A 130 6.06 -1.25 -11.64
CA LEU A 130 4.69 -1.65 -11.33
C LEU A 130 4.67 -3.04 -10.67
N ARG A 131 5.51 -3.98 -11.11
CA ARG A 131 5.57 -5.31 -10.48
C ARG A 131 5.88 -5.23 -9.00
N ASP A 132 6.85 -4.42 -8.61
CA ASP A 132 7.21 -4.22 -7.21
C ASP A 132 6.04 -3.58 -6.44
N GLN A 133 5.38 -2.56 -7.02
CA GLN A 133 4.16 -2.01 -6.41
C GLN A 133 3.04 -3.04 -6.20
N VAL A 134 2.80 -3.91 -7.19
CA VAL A 134 1.80 -4.98 -7.07
C VAL A 134 2.20 -6.01 -6.02
N ILE A 135 3.48 -6.34 -5.89
CA ILE A 135 3.99 -7.23 -4.82
C ILE A 135 3.71 -6.61 -3.44
N MET A 136 3.95 -5.31 -3.26
CA MET A 136 3.63 -4.61 -2.00
C MET A 136 2.15 -4.67 -1.69
N ALA A 137 1.31 -4.30 -2.66
CA ALA A 137 -0.15 -4.34 -2.52
C ALA A 137 -0.66 -5.75 -2.17
N LEU A 138 -0.13 -6.80 -2.82
CA LEU A 138 -0.44 -8.19 -2.50
C LEU A 138 -0.04 -8.56 -1.07
N SER A 139 1.10 -8.07 -0.59
CA SER A 139 1.54 -8.30 0.79
C SER A 139 0.57 -7.72 1.83
N SER A 140 -0.06 -6.59 1.51
CA SER A 140 -1.06 -5.92 2.34
C SER A 140 -2.40 -6.66 2.38
N THR A 141 -2.70 -7.52 1.41
CA THR A 141 -3.97 -8.28 1.38
C THR A 141 -4.08 -9.34 2.46
N ASN A 142 -2.93 -9.85 2.94
CA ASN A 142 -2.82 -11.00 3.81
C ASN A 142 -3.53 -12.26 3.29
N SER A 143 -3.84 -12.38 1.99
CA SER A 143 -4.63 -13.48 1.42
C SER A 143 -3.77 -14.70 1.06
N SER A 144 -4.35 -15.90 1.16
CA SER A 144 -3.71 -17.11 0.62
C SER A 144 -3.53 -17.03 -0.90
N MET A 145 -4.41 -16.29 -1.59
CA MET A 145 -4.27 -16.08 -3.03
C MET A 145 -3.04 -15.21 -3.35
N ALA A 146 -2.73 -14.22 -2.51
CA ALA A 146 -1.49 -13.46 -2.64
C ALA A 146 -0.26 -14.35 -2.43
N VAL A 147 -0.26 -15.21 -1.41
CA VAL A 147 0.82 -16.20 -1.20
C VAL A 147 1.02 -17.08 -2.43
N LYS A 148 -0.08 -17.53 -3.05
CA LYS A 148 -0.02 -18.34 -4.28
C LYS A 148 0.56 -17.55 -5.46
N ALA A 149 0.06 -16.35 -5.73
CA ALA A 149 0.53 -15.51 -6.83
C ALA A 149 2.02 -15.17 -6.70
N LEU A 150 2.46 -14.82 -5.49
CA LEU A 150 3.87 -14.55 -5.18
C LEU A 150 4.75 -15.79 -5.35
N ALA A 151 4.29 -16.97 -4.90
CA ALA A 151 5.01 -18.22 -5.11
C ALA A 151 5.11 -18.59 -6.59
N GLU A 152 4.06 -18.40 -7.38
CA GLU A 152 4.08 -18.61 -8.83
C GLU A 152 5.08 -17.68 -9.52
N LEU A 153 5.11 -16.39 -9.15
CA LEU A 153 6.10 -15.44 -9.68
C LEU A 153 7.53 -15.84 -9.30
N TYR A 154 7.77 -16.24 -8.04
CA TYR A 154 9.08 -16.69 -7.58
C TYR A 154 9.62 -17.87 -8.40
N GLY A 155 8.74 -18.80 -8.82
CA GLY A 155 9.10 -19.98 -9.58
C GLY A 155 9.39 -19.74 -11.07
N ARG A 156 9.08 -18.56 -11.63
CA ARG A 156 9.35 -18.29 -13.04
C ARG A 156 10.86 -18.19 -13.29
N GLU A 157 11.31 -18.77 -14.40
CA GLU A 157 12.72 -18.69 -14.82
C GLU A 157 13.16 -17.25 -15.11
N THR A 158 12.22 -16.39 -15.52
CA THR A 158 12.46 -14.98 -15.83
C THR A 158 12.58 -14.08 -14.60
N THR A 159 12.27 -14.59 -13.40
CA THR A 159 12.31 -13.78 -12.18
C THR A 159 13.74 -13.62 -11.69
N ASP A 160 14.23 -12.37 -11.71
CA ASP A 160 15.58 -12.03 -11.26
C ASP A 160 15.73 -12.06 -9.74
N LYS A 161 16.97 -11.94 -9.27
CA LYS A 161 17.31 -12.02 -7.84
C LYS A 161 16.69 -10.88 -7.01
N SER A 162 16.55 -9.69 -7.59
CA SER A 162 15.98 -8.52 -6.90
C SER A 162 14.50 -8.74 -6.66
N THR A 163 13.75 -9.12 -7.70
CA THR A 163 12.33 -9.47 -7.57
C THR A 163 12.14 -10.65 -6.63
N LYS A 164 13.01 -11.67 -6.65
CA LYS A 164 12.93 -12.79 -5.69
C LYS A 164 13.10 -12.34 -4.24
N ALA A 165 14.04 -11.43 -3.94
CA ALA A 165 14.20 -10.88 -2.60
C ALA A 165 12.95 -10.11 -2.16
N PHE A 166 12.37 -9.32 -3.07
CA PHE A 166 11.14 -8.56 -2.79
C PHE A 166 9.93 -9.47 -2.54
N ILE A 167 9.82 -10.58 -3.28
CA ILE A 167 8.80 -11.61 -3.02
C ILE A 167 9.00 -12.25 -1.63
N LEU A 168 10.24 -12.55 -1.23
CA LEU A 168 10.52 -13.12 0.09
C LEU A 168 10.09 -12.15 1.20
N GLU A 169 10.40 -10.86 1.06
CA GLU A 169 9.93 -9.84 2.00
C GLU A 169 8.39 -9.78 2.06
N ALA A 170 7.72 -9.77 0.91
CA ALA A 170 6.26 -9.76 0.85
C ALA A 170 5.63 -11.01 1.48
N VAL A 171 6.17 -12.20 1.21
CA VAL A 171 5.71 -13.45 1.83
C VAL A 171 5.98 -13.45 3.33
N HIS A 172 7.15 -12.96 3.77
CA HIS A 172 7.45 -12.80 5.19
C HIS A 172 6.43 -11.88 5.88
N SER A 173 6.14 -10.72 5.27
CA SER A 173 5.16 -9.74 5.72
C SER A 173 3.77 -10.37 5.91
N ILE A 174 3.30 -11.15 4.93
CA ILE A 174 2.03 -11.89 5.03
C ILE A 174 2.07 -12.92 6.19
N LEU A 175 3.12 -13.74 6.26
CA LEU A 175 3.22 -14.80 7.27
C LEU A 175 3.38 -14.26 8.69
N SER A 176 3.96 -13.08 8.86
CA SER A 176 4.05 -12.40 10.16
C SER A 176 2.67 -11.96 10.68
N ARG A 177 1.71 -11.69 9.77
CA ARG A 177 0.33 -11.33 10.13
C ARG A 177 -0.63 -12.52 10.14
N ARG A 178 -0.43 -13.52 9.26
CA ARG A 178 -1.19 -14.78 9.16
C ARG A 178 -0.28 -15.99 9.07
N TYR A 179 0.30 -16.38 10.21
CA TYR A 179 1.26 -17.50 10.30
C TYR A 179 0.67 -18.84 9.81
N GLU A 180 -0.63 -19.04 9.96
CA GLU A 180 -1.35 -20.23 9.48
C GLU A 180 -1.18 -20.48 7.97
N LEU A 181 -0.90 -19.44 7.19
CA LEU A 181 -0.63 -19.55 5.75
C LEU A 181 0.72 -20.22 5.45
N LYS A 182 1.58 -20.44 6.43
CA LYS A 182 2.85 -21.17 6.24
C LYS A 182 2.61 -22.59 5.74
N ASN A 183 1.62 -23.29 6.30
CA ASN A 183 1.28 -24.65 5.87
C ASN A 183 0.74 -24.65 4.44
N TYR A 184 -0.05 -23.62 4.09
CA TYR A 184 -0.52 -23.42 2.73
C TYR A 184 0.64 -23.17 1.76
N LEU A 185 1.57 -22.25 2.10
CA LEU A 185 2.78 -22.01 1.32
C LEU A 185 3.54 -23.32 1.08
N GLN A 186 3.81 -24.10 2.14
CA GLN A 186 4.53 -25.37 2.04
C GLN A 186 3.82 -26.45 1.20
N SER A 187 2.51 -26.32 0.98
CA SER A 187 1.74 -27.21 0.09
C SER A 187 1.90 -26.85 -1.39
N LEU A 188 2.39 -25.66 -1.73
CA LEU A 188 2.66 -25.24 -3.10
C LEU A 188 3.93 -25.93 -3.64
N HIS A 189 4.00 -26.08 -4.97
CA HIS A 189 5.05 -26.83 -5.66
C HIS A 189 6.49 -26.38 -5.32
N ASN A 190 6.71 -25.07 -5.13
CA ASN A 190 8.00 -24.47 -4.74
C ASN A 190 8.00 -23.92 -3.30
N GLY A 191 6.97 -24.22 -2.51
CA GLY A 191 6.77 -23.66 -1.19
C GLY A 191 7.85 -23.99 -0.17
N ARG A 192 8.43 -25.19 -0.26
CA ARG A 192 9.55 -25.60 0.60
C ARG A 192 10.81 -24.79 0.31
N GLU A 193 11.15 -24.61 -0.97
CA GLU A 193 12.27 -23.76 -1.38
C GLU A 193 12.09 -22.33 -0.87
N ILE A 194 10.91 -21.75 -1.07
CA ILE A 194 10.61 -20.39 -0.58
C ILE A 194 10.77 -20.33 0.95
N THR A 195 10.27 -21.33 1.68
CA THR A 195 10.41 -21.38 3.15
C THR A 195 11.88 -21.45 3.60
N GLU A 196 12.70 -22.24 2.92
CA GLU A 196 14.14 -22.33 3.20
C GLU A 196 14.85 -21.00 2.90
N ARG A 197 14.49 -20.36 1.80
CA ARG A 197 15.04 -19.05 1.40
C ARG A 197 14.62 -17.93 2.34
N LEU A 198 13.39 -17.92 2.83
CA LEU A 198 12.93 -17.00 3.86
C LEU A 198 13.79 -17.09 5.13
N TYR A 199 14.12 -18.31 5.57
CA TYR A 199 14.97 -18.51 6.75
C TYR A 199 16.40 -17.99 6.55
N GLN A 200 16.95 -18.10 5.33
CA GLN A 200 18.25 -17.51 5.00
C GLN A 200 18.18 -15.99 4.98
N TRP A 201 17.18 -15.43 4.29
CA TRP A 201 16.95 -14.00 4.16
C TRP A 201 16.81 -13.30 5.51
N GLN A 202 16.10 -13.91 6.48
CA GLN A 202 15.94 -13.42 7.86
C GLN A 202 17.23 -13.39 8.69
N LYS A 203 18.31 -14.05 8.25
CA LYS A 203 19.61 -13.98 8.95
C LYS A 203 20.53 -12.91 8.38
N GLU A 204 20.25 -12.49 7.16
CA GLU A 204 21.06 -11.54 6.39
C GLU A 204 20.54 -10.10 6.53
N ASN A 205 19.32 -9.91 7.08
CA ASN A 205 18.63 -8.64 7.31
C ASN A 205 18.05 -8.64 8.72
#